data_AF-A0A140E6A4-F1
#
_entry.id   AF-A0A140E6A4-F1
#
_cell.length_a   1.000
_cell.length_b   1.000
_cell.length_c   1.000
_cell.angle_alpha   90.00
_cell.angle_beta   90.00
_cell.angle_gamma   90.00
#
_symmetry.space_group_name_H-M   'P 1'
#
loop_
_entity.id
_entity.type
_entity.pdbx_description
1 polymer ?
#
loop_
_entity_poly.entity_id
_entity_poly.type
_entity_poly.pdbx_seq_one_letter_code
_entity_poly.pdbx_strand_id
1 'polypeptide(L)'
;MNKLVMLGAVLLALGLSGATKAYDGTKCKEAGNCWEPKPGYPAQVAGSKYDPKHDPNELNKQAQSIKEMEARNAKRTEVLAKTGKFVYDVEGQ
;
A
#
# COMPACT_ATOMS: atom_id res chain seq x y z
N MET A 1 -51.13 -18.42 11.12
CA MET A 1 -50.55 -17.29 10.37
C MET A 1 -49.28 -16.72 10.99
N ASN A 2 -49.23 -16.42 12.30
CA ASN A 2 -48.06 -15.76 12.92
C ASN A 2 -46.70 -16.49 12.78
N LYS A 3 -46.69 -17.83 12.87
CA LYS A 3 -45.44 -18.62 12.79
C LYS A 3 -44.85 -18.68 11.37
N LEU A 4 -45.70 -18.72 10.34
CA LEU A 4 -45.28 -18.72 8.93
C LEU A 4 -44.72 -17.35 8.51
N VAL A 5 -45.32 -16.26 9.02
CA VAL A 5 -44.81 -14.90 8.80
C VAL A 5 -43.45 -14.70 9.48
N MET A 6 -43.27 -15.19 10.72
CA MET A 6 -41.96 -15.15 11.38
C MET A 6 -40.90 -16.01 10.68
N LEU A 7 -41.24 -17.22 10.22
CA LEU A 7 -40.29 -18.07 9.49
C LEU A 7 -39.85 -17.42 8.18
N GLY A 8 -40.80 -16.79 7.46
CA GLY A 8 -40.51 -16.02 6.25
C GLY A 8 -39.62 -14.81 6.51
N ALA A 9 -39.86 -14.08 7.60
CA ALA A 9 -39.04 -12.93 7.99
C ALA A 9 -37.60 -13.32 8.38
N VAL A 10 -37.43 -14.44 9.09
CA VAL A 10 -36.10 -14.97 9.47
C VAL A 10 -35.33 -15.45 8.24
N LEU A 11 -36.00 -16.14 7.30
CA LEU A 11 -35.38 -16.57 6.05
C LEU A 11 -34.96 -15.39 5.16
N LEU A 12 -35.77 -14.32 5.13
CA LEU A 12 -35.43 -13.10 4.40
C LEU A 12 -34.22 -12.39 5.04
N ALA A 13 -34.19 -12.28 6.38
CA ALA A 13 -33.08 -11.69 7.12
C ALA A 13 -31.76 -12.48 6.99
N LEU A 14 -31.83 -13.81 6.94
CA LEU A 14 -30.69 -14.69 6.67
C LEU A 14 -30.21 -14.61 5.20
N GLY A 15 -31.13 -14.44 4.25
CA GLY A 15 -30.80 -14.23 2.84
C GLY A 15 -30.10 -12.88 2.57
N LEU A 16 -30.47 -11.84 3.31
CA LEU A 16 -29.85 -10.50 3.22
C LEU A 16 -28.47 -10.43 3.89
N SER A 17 -28.16 -11.31 4.83
CA SER A 17 -26.87 -11.35 5.54
C SER A 17 -25.78 -12.17 4.82
N GLY A 18 -26.14 -12.95 3.79
CA GLY A 18 -25.19 -13.71 2.96
C GLY A 18 -24.52 -12.91 1.84
N ALA A 19 -25.01 -11.71 1.53
CA ALA A 19 -24.52 -10.88 0.41
C ALA A 19 -23.26 -10.05 0.73
N THR A 20 -22.70 -10.14 1.95
CA THR A 20 -21.49 -9.40 2.32
C THR A 20 -20.22 -10.21 2.06
N LYS A 21 -20.00 -10.63 0.81
CA LYS A 21 -18.66 -10.95 0.28
C LYS A 21 -18.17 -9.74 -0.52
N ALA A 22 -18.02 -8.64 0.20
CA ALA A 22 -17.75 -7.30 -0.31
C ALA A 22 -16.45 -7.14 -1.11
N TYR A 23 -15.45 -7.96 -0.77
CA TYR A 23 -14.15 -8.10 -1.40
C TYR A 23 -13.50 -9.30 -0.72
N ASP A 24 -13.48 -10.46 -1.38
CA ASP A 24 -12.96 -11.71 -0.82
C ASP A 24 -11.59 -12.13 -1.38
N GLY A 25 -11.04 -11.33 -2.30
CA GLY A 25 -9.73 -11.53 -2.90
C GLY A 25 -9.68 -12.57 -4.03
N THR A 26 -10.82 -13.11 -4.46
CA THR A 26 -10.85 -14.18 -5.48
C THR A 26 -11.12 -13.69 -6.90
N LYS A 27 -11.59 -12.45 -7.07
CA LYS A 27 -11.87 -11.85 -8.37
C LYS A 27 -10.68 -11.04 -8.86
N CYS A 28 -10.00 -11.54 -9.89
CA CYS A 28 -8.79 -10.91 -10.43
C CYS A 28 -9.07 -10.26 -11.79
N LYS A 29 -8.81 -8.95 -11.91
CA LYS A 29 -8.94 -8.21 -13.18
C LYS A 29 -7.85 -8.60 -14.19
N GLU A 30 -6.71 -9.02 -13.67
CA GLU A 30 -5.55 -9.55 -14.39
C GLU A 30 -4.73 -10.43 -13.43
N ALA A 31 -3.77 -11.20 -13.93
CA ALA A 31 -2.94 -12.08 -13.11
C ALA A 31 -2.19 -11.30 -12.02
N GLY A 32 -2.40 -11.66 -10.76
CA GLY A 32 -1.77 -10.99 -9.60
C GLY A 32 -2.47 -9.72 -9.12
N ASN A 33 -3.58 -9.31 -9.75
CA ASN A 33 -4.32 -8.12 -9.34
C ASN A 33 -5.79 -8.44 -9.08
N CYS A 34 -6.11 -8.66 -7.81
CA CYS A 34 -7.45 -9.06 -7.37
C CYS A 34 -8.14 -8.00 -6.52
N TRP A 35 -7.61 -6.77 -6.49
CA TRP A 35 -8.14 -5.71 -5.65
C TRP A 35 -9.52 -5.22 -6.11
N GLU A 36 -10.44 -5.06 -5.16
CA GLU A 36 -11.76 -4.44 -5.36
C GLU A 36 -12.05 -3.44 -4.22
N PRO A 37 -12.77 -2.32 -4.49
CA PRO A 37 -13.27 -1.48 -3.41
C PRO A 37 -14.39 -2.20 -2.65
N LYS A 38 -14.38 -2.11 -1.32
CA LYS A 38 -15.50 -2.59 -0.50
C LYS A 38 -16.78 -1.79 -0.82
N PRO A 39 -17.99 -2.36 -0.67
CA PRO A 39 -19.25 -1.63 -0.79
C PRO A 39 -19.24 -0.38 0.07
N GLY A 40 -19.59 0.75 -0.53
CA GLY A 40 -19.55 2.08 0.10
C GLY A 40 -18.20 2.80 0.06
N TYR A 41 -17.15 2.19 -0.50
CA TYR A 41 -15.84 2.83 -0.70
C TYR A 41 -15.57 3.09 -2.19
N PRO A 42 -14.85 4.18 -2.54
CA PRO A 42 -14.56 4.51 -3.93
C PRO A 42 -13.43 3.64 -4.50
N ALA A 43 -13.47 3.39 -5.81
CA ALA A 43 -12.38 2.72 -6.52
C ALA A 43 -11.11 3.59 -6.63
N GLN A 44 -11.26 4.92 -6.63
CA GLN A 44 -10.16 5.88 -6.62
C GLN A 44 -10.31 6.81 -5.41
N VAL A 45 -9.23 7.00 -4.66
CA VAL A 45 -9.26 7.81 -3.43
C VAL A 45 -9.07 9.31 -3.69
N ALA A 46 -8.47 9.70 -4.81
CA ALA A 46 -8.26 11.09 -5.19
C ALA A 46 -9.60 11.85 -5.28
N GLY A 47 -9.70 13.01 -4.63
CA GLY A 47 -10.92 13.81 -4.55
C GLY A 47 -12.03 13.25 -3.64
N SER A 48 -11.84 12.06 -3.04
CA SER A 48 -12.79 11.49 -2.09
C SER A 48 -12.54 12.00 -0.67
N LYS A 49 -13.43 11.68 0.27
CA LYS A 49 -13.19 11.91 1.71
C LYS A 49 -12.03 11.08 2.29
N TYR A 50 -11.50 10.13 1.52
CA TYR A 50 -10.36 9.28 1.88
C TYR A 50 -9.08 9.67 1.11
N ASP A 51 -9.07 10.82 0.43
CA ASP A 51 -7.90 11.31 -0.29
C ASP A 51 -6.73 11.56 0.68
N PRO A 52 -5.59 10.86 0.55
CA PRO A 52 -4.47 11.00 1.47
C PRO A 52 -3.67 12.30 1.26
N LYS A 53 -3.82 12.97 0.11
CA LYS A 53 -3.17 14.26 -0.21
C LYS A 53 -1.68 14.31 0.13
N HIS A 54 -0.95 13.25 -0.19
CA HIS A 54 0.49 13.19 0.06
C HIS A 54 1.22 14.34 -0.64
N ASP A 55 2.12 15.01 0.07
CA ASP A 55 3.05 15.96 -0.51
C ASP A 55 4.11 15.21 -1.35
N PRO A 56 4.24 15.48 -2.66
CA PRO A 56 5.27 14.88 -3.50
C PRO A 56 6.69 15.05 -2.96
N ASN A 57 6.96 16.16 -2.27
CA ASN A 57 8.29 16.41 -1.69
C ASN A 57 8.61 15.42 -0.57
N GLU A 58 7.64 15.08 0.27
CA GLU A 58 7.81 14.09 1.33
C GLU A 58 8.01 12.68 0.76
N LEU A 59 7.25 12.30 -0.26
CA LEU A 59 7.38 10.98 -0.92
C LEU A 59 8.78 10.79 -1.52
N ASN A 60 9.39 11.86 -2.02
CA ASN A 60 10.69 11.83 -2.71
C ASN A 60 11.90 11.80 -1.77
N LYS A 61 11.76 12.12 -0.47
CA LYS A 61 12.89 12.16 0.48
C LYS A 61 13.65 10.83 0.57
N GLN A 62 12.93 9.72 0.43
CA GLN A 62 13.51 8.37 0.52
C GLN A 62 14.54 8.14 -0.59
N ALA A 63 14.16 8.46 -1.84
CA ALA A 63 15.01 8.30 -3.01
C ALA A 63 16.23 9.25 -2.95
N GLN A 64 16.02 10.50 -2.50
CA GLN A 64 17.11 11.45 -2.32
C GLN A 64 18.12 10.97 -1.27
N SER A 65 17.65 10.50 -0.11
CA SER A 65 18.50 9.93 0.94
C SER A 65 19.33 8.75 0.42
N ILE A 66 18.73 7.84 -0.35
CA ILE A 66 19.43 6.70 -0.95
C ILE A 66 20.50 7.16 -1.93
N LYS A 67 20.18 8.10 -2.83
CA LYS A 67 21.15 8.64 -3.79
C LYS A 67 22.37 9.26 -3.10
N GLU A 68 22.15 9.97 -2.00
CA GLU A 68 23.24 10.55 -1.22
C GLU A 68 24.03 9.49 -0.46
N MET A 69 23.38 8.44 0.06
CA MET A 69 24.07 7.29 0.65
C MET A 69 24.96 6.58 -0.38
N GLU A 70 24.45 6.34 -1.59
CA GLU A 70 25.19 5.74 -2.69
C GLU A 70 26.39 6.59 -3.09
N ALA A 71 26.22 7.90 -3.22
CA ALA A 71 27.32 8.82 -3.52
C ALA A 71 28.42 8.80 -2.45
N ARG A 72 28.04 8.78 -1.16
CA ARG A 72 29.01 8.65 -0.06
C ARG A 72 29.73 7.30 -0.08
N ASN A 73 29.01 6.22 -0.36
CA ASN A 73 29.60 4.88 -0.45
C ASN A 73 30.56 4.75 -1.64
N ALA A 74 30.23 5.32 -2.80
CA ALA A 74 31.11 5.35 -3.95
C ALA A 74 32.46 6.00 -3.63
N LYS A 75 32.45 7.16 -2.95
CA LYS A 75 33.67 7.84 -2.48
C LYS A 75 34.50 6.96 -1.54
N ARG A 76 33.85 6.31 -0.56
CA ARG A 76 34.52 5.40 0.39
C ARG A 76 35.18 4.22 -0.32
N THR A 77 34.47 3.61 -1.27
CA THR A 77 34.98 2.49 -2.07
C THR A 77 36.16 2.92 -2.95
N GLU A 78 36.11 4.11 -3.54
CA GLU A 78 37.20 4.64 -4.35
C GLU A 78 38.50 4.85 -3.53
N VAL A 79 38.38 5.43 -2.33
CA VAL A 79 39.53 5.60 -1.41
C VAL A 79 40.10 4.26 -0.98
N LEU A 80 39.23 3.30 -0.62
CA LEU A 80 39.65 1.94 -0.28
C LEU A 80 40.41 1.29 -1.43
N ALA A 81 39.89 1.38 -2.65
CA ALA A 81 40.52 0.78 -3.83
C ALA A 81 41.89 1.39 -4.16
N LYS A 82 42.04 2.72 -4.02
CA LYS A 82 43.29 3.42 -4.34
C LYS A 82 44.37 3.26 -3.27
N THR A 83 43.98 3.21 -2.00
CA THR A 83 44.94 3.30 -0.87
C THR A 83 45.12 1.98 -0.12
N GLY A 84 44.21 1.02 -0.29
CA GLY A 84 44.13 -0.21 0.51
C GLY A 84 43.65 0.02 1.95
N LYS A 85 43.27 1.24 2.33
CA LYS A 85 42.77 1.59 3.67
C LYS A 85 41.33 2.07 3.58
N PHE A 86 40.46 1.49 4.41
CA PHE A 86 39.09 1.96 4.51
C PHE A 86 39.01 3.23 5.34
N VAL A 87 38.31 4.24 4.83
CA VAL A 87 38.03 5.49 5.53
C VAL A 87 36.53 5.79 5.39
N TYR A 88 35.82 5.93 6.52
CA TYR A 88 34.38 6.20 6.53
C TYR A 88 34.06 7.67 6.25
N ASP A 89 34.79 8.58 6.91
CA ASP A 89 34.72 10.03 6.68
C ASP A 89 35.84 10.45 5.72
N VAL A 90 35.53 10.42 4.42
CA VAL A 90 36.47 10.75 3.35
C VAL A 90 36.69 12.27 3.22
N GLU A 91 35.73 13.08 3.66
CA GLU A 91 35.78 14.55 3.49
C GLU A 91 36.46 15.25 4.68
N GLY A 92 36.50 14.60 5.85
CA GLY A 92 37.21 15.07 7.04
C GLY A 92 38.71 14.75 7.07
N GLN A 93 39.31 14.23 5.98
CA GLN A 93 40.75 13.96 5.85
C GLN A 93 41.55 15.15 5.33
#